data_AF-A0A9Y3W1D6-F1
#
_entry.id   AF-A0A9Y3W1D6-F1
#
_cell.length_a   1.000
_cell.length_b   1.000
_cell.length_c   1.000
_cell.angle_alpha   90.00
_cell.angle_beta   90.00
_cell.angle_gamma   90.00
#
_symmetry.space_group_name_H-M   'P 1'
#
loop_
_entity.id
_entity.type
_entity.pdbx_description
1 polymer ?
#
loop_
_entity_poly.entity_id
_entity_poly.type
_entity_poly.pdbx_seq_one_letter_code
_entity_poly.pdbx_strand_id
1 'polypeptide(L)'
;MCHNLSKYTPIFLFLTLSGIIFLLRNIHTVENWNCQAISSFYQLQSRIHSSLSVSPFYHNHTYCTHVGQKPSPEDELEERYLLELISWPSPPPHSGPTTLRQTSDPVHSLFAILPTKEGREWHVGDQLEALIQMHDFQGRPKRYGGDFLLARLHSPELGAAVVGQVVDHKNGFYSALFPLLWVGSAQVEVMLVHSSEAVAVLRRLREERADRVFFKSVFRLGLLSETTVCNLCLPTNHQPLCNYTDLHTGEPWYCYKPKVLSCDTRINHAKGGYLKNLITNKEALLFKSGVNLKVYIHASGPDKINVLPQKDKVEEENSTAKPEHIQLETSGYYYMDSWRPLDGFTMRQFNKSSAAVQCLKNKVINMYGDSTVRQWFEYLIGFIPELKEFNLYNPKKVGPLMAVDSTHNILLKYRCHGPPIRFSTVMSSELRYVSNELDGLSGGPNVVVVLSIWSHFSTFPVDIYIRRLRHIRQALVRLIDRAPGTLIVIRSANLQALDQEVSLYNSDWYSQQLDQVLRTMFKGLNVLVVDAWQMTLAHHLPHALHPPPPIVKQMIDMLLSYICPERKKSQK
;
A
#
# COMPACT_ATOMS: atom_id res chain seq x y z
N MET A 1 -25.94 59.31 16.54
CA MET A 1 -25.15 58.62 17.58
C MET A 1 -23.79 58.28 16.97
N CYS A 2 -22.76 58.99 17.41
CA CYS A 2 -21.41 58.89 16.86
C CYS A 2 -20.74 57.58 17.28
N HIS A 3 -20.24 56.81 16.31
CA HIS A 3 -19.29 55.73 16.58
C HIS A 3 -17.94 56.34 16.97
N ASN A 4 -17.59 56.26 18.26
CA ASN A 4 -16.25 56.53 18.74
C ASN A 4 -15.29 55.49 18.17
N LEU A 5 -14.57 55.85 17.10
CA LEU A 5 -13.36 55.10 16.73
C LEU A 5 -12.33 55.25 17.86
N SER A 6 -11.79 54.11 18.28
CA SER A 6 -10.76 54.03 19.31
C SER A 6 -9.58 54.95 18.95
N LYS A 7 -9.12 55.76 19.92
CA LYS A 7 -7.98 56.69 19.78
C LYS A 7 -6.66 55.98 19.38
N TYR A 8 -6.63 54.65 19.46
CA TYR A 8 -5.48 53.81 19.12
C TYR A 8 -5.52 53.26 17.68
N THR A 9 -6.63 53.41 16.97
CA THR A 9 -6.76 52.99 15.56
C THR A 9 -5.69 53.59 14.63
N PRO A 10 -5.38 54.91 14.69
CA PRO A 10 -4.31 55.47 13.85
C PRO A 10 -2.92 54.95 14.24
N ILE A 11 -2.68 54.63 15.52
CA ILE A 11 -1.40 54.07 15.99
C ILE A 11 -1.22 52.65 15.44
N PHE A 12 -2.27 51.84 15.47
CA PHE A 12 -2.23 50.48 14.95
C PHE A 12 -2.01 50.45 13.44
N LEU A 13 -2.68 51.35 12.70
CA LEU A 13 -2.46 51.53 11.26
C LEU A 13 -1.04 51.99 10.94
N PHE A 14 -0.46 52.88 11.77
CA PHE A 14 0.91 53.33 11.56
C PHE A 14 1.95 52.22 11.82
N LEU A 15 1.73 51.37 12.83
CA LEU A 15 2.60 50.25 13.16
C LEU A 15 2.53 49.14 12.09
N THR A 16 1.33 48.81 11.60
CA THR A 16 1.18 47.82 10.52
C THR A 16 1.80 48.31 9.22
N LEU A 17 1.61 49.59 8.88
CA LEU A 17 2.22 50.18 7.68
C LEU A 17 3.75 50.24 7.80
N SER A 18 4.29 50.59 8.97
CA SER A 18 5.75 50.54 9.22
C SER A 18 6.31 49.12 9.12
N GLY A 19 5.61 48.12 9.63
CA GLY A 19 6.03 46.71 9.52
C GLY A 19 6.06 46.21 8.08
N ILE A 20 5.05 46.58 7.28
CA ILE A 20 4.98 46.23 5.86
C ILE A 20 6.08 46.95 5.07
N ILE A 21 6.32 48.24 5.34
CA ILE A 21 7.40 49.01 4.69
C ILE A 21 8.78 48.44 5.07
N PHE A 22 8.98 48.02 6.32
CA PHE A 22 10.22 47.38 6.78
C PHE A 22 10.46 46.04 6.08
N LEU A 23 9.42 45.22 5.93
CA LEU A 23 9.51 43.94 5.22
C LEU A 23 9.80 44.14 3.73
N LEU A 24 9.12 45.08 3.08
CA LEU A 24 9.32 45.38 1.66
C LEU A 24 10.69 46.02 1.38
N ARG A 25 11.22 46.84 2.29
CA ARG A 25 12.57 47.43 2.16
C ARG A 25 13.70 46.42 2.37
N ASN A 26 13.51 45.43 3.23
CA ASN A 26 14.56 44.48 3.59
C ASN A 26 14.45 43.12 2.87
N ILE A 27 13.51 42.97 1.93
CA ILE A 27 13.30 41.70 1.23
C ILE A 27 14.55 41.26 0.44
N HIS A 28 15.29 42.22 -0.13
CA HIS A 28 16.57 41.95 -0.81
C HIS A 28 17.77 41.77 0.14
N THR A 29 17.65 42.15 1.42
CA THR A 29 18.69 41.91 2.43
C THR A 29 18.54 40.54 3.11
N VAL A 30 17.30 40.02 3.16
CA VAL A 30 16.98 38.66 3.65
C VAL A 30 17.36 37.59 2.62
N GLU A 31 17.33 37.90 1.31
CA GLU A 31 17.77 37.00 0.24
C GLU A 31 19.29 36.82 0.10
N ASN A 32 20.12 37.63 0.78
CA ASN A 32 21.57 37.63 0.62
C ASN A 32 22.39 37.18 1.84
N TRP A 33 21.80 36.43 2.78
CA TRP A 33 22.59 35.73 3.80
C TRP A 33 23.32 34.53 3.19
N ASN A 34 24.51 34.82 2.67
CA ASN A 34 25.41 33.90 1.99
C ASN A 34 26.22 33.01 2.96
N CYS A 35 26.71 31.92 2.39
CA CYS A 35 27.17 30.63 2.91
C CYS A 35 28.39 30.60 3.86
N GLN A 36 28.89 31.72 4.39
CA GLN A 36 30.11 31.72 5.22
C GLN A 36 29.88 31.45 6.71
N ALA A 37 28.74 31.86 7.28
CA ALA A 37 28.42 31.57 8.69
C ALA A 37 27.99 30.11 8.92
N ILE A 38 27.53 29.43 7.87
CA ILE A 38 27.11 28.03 7.89
C ILE A 38 28.34 27.10 7.75
N SER A 39 29.39 27.50 7.04
CA SER A 39 30.56 26.63 6.81
C SER A 39 31.43 26.40 8.05
N SER A 40 31.50 27.39 8.95
CA SER A 40 32.26 27.30 10.21
C SER A 40 31.60 26.36 11.23
N PHE A 41 30.27 26.24 11.23
CA PHE A 41 29.56 25.23 12.04
C PHE A 41 29.68 23.81 11.44
N TYR A 42 29.72 23.68 10.11
CA TYR A 42 29.89 22.39 9.43
C TYR A 42 31.30 21.78 9.61
N GLN A 43 32.36 22.60 9.68
CA GLN A 43 33.72 22.12 9.94
C GLN A 43 33.92 21.54 11.34
N LEU A 44 33.13 21.97 12.33
CA LEU A 44 33.21 21.44 13.69
C LEU A 44 32.47 20.09 13.82
N GLN A 45 31.39 19.89 13.05
CA GLN A 45 30.59 18.67 13.05
C GLN A 45 31.23 17.53 12.24
N SER A 46 31.99 17.85 11.18
CA SER A 46 32.68 16.86 10.34
C SER A 46 33.90 16.20 11.02
N ARG A 47 34.51 16.85 12.02
CA ARG A 47 35.59 16.26 12.83
C ARG A 47 35.12 15.18 13.82
N ILE A 48 33.82 15.08 14.09
CA ILE A 48 33.27 14.07 15.01
C ILE A 48 32.83 12.79 14.27
N HIS A 49 32.65 12.83 12.95
CA HIS A 49 32.12 11.69 12.17
C HIS A 49 33.17 10.88 11.40
N SER A 50 34.47 11.23 11.46
CA SER A 50 35.49 10.57 10.61
C SER A 50 36.20 9.37 11.24
N SER A 51 35.64 8.73 12.26
CA SER A 51 36.30 7.60 12.94
C SER A 51 35.42 6.36 13.06
N LEU A 52 34.77 5.93 11.98
CA LEU A 52 34.18 4.59 11.91
C LEU A 52 34.40 4.00 10.51
N SER A 53 35.45 3.20 10.39
CA SER A 53 35.78 2.39 9.21
C SER A 53 34.75 1.28 9.03
N VAL A 54 34.21 1.15 7.81
CA VAL A 54 33.25 0.12 7.40
C VAL A 54 33.97 -1.19 7.14
N SER A 55 33.48 -2.28 7.75
CA SER A 55 33.76 -3.67 7.37
C SER A 55 32.43 -4.41 7.18
N PRO A 56 32.30 -5.35 6.23
CA PRO A 56 31.02 -5.89 5.83
C PRO A 56 30.60 -7.07 6.72
N PHE A 57 29.62 -6.87 7.58
CA PHE A 57 28.95 -7.94 8.32
C PHE A 57 27.43 -7.83 8.19
N TYR A 58 26.84 -8.82 7.52
CA TYR A 58 25.42 -9.14 7.62
C TYR A 58 25.16 -9.65 9.05
N HIS A 59 24.64 -8.81 9.95
CA HIS A 59 23.67 -9.15 11.00
C HIS A 59 23.26 -7.93 11.88
N ASN A 60 21.94 -7.72 11.95
CA ASN A 60 21.14 -7.36 13.14
C ASN A 60 21.35 -6.02 13.87
N HIS A 61 21.05 -4.88 13.27
CA HIS A 61 20.53 -3.72 14.03
C HIS A 61 19.29 -3.16 13.33
N THR A 62 18.15 -3.82 13.52
CA THR A 62 16.86 -3.22 13.16
C THR A 62 16.39 -2.34 14.32
N TYR A 63 15.71 -1.23 14.04
CA TYR A 63 15.17 -0.36 15.09
C TYR A 63 14.24 -1.12 16.06
N CYS A 64 13.61 -2.20 15.56
CA CYS A 64 12.63 -3.03 16.28
C CYS A 64 13.20 -4.40 16.68
N THR A 65 14.48 -4.51 17.02
CA THR A 65 15.06 -5.81 17.37
C THR A 65 14.44 -6.35 18.67
N HIS A 66 14.02 -7.62 18.67
CA HIS A 66 13.43 -8.35 19.82
C HIS A 66 12.07 -7.82 20.33
N VAL A 67 11.18 -7.37 19.44
CA VAL A 67 9.84 -6.89 19.82
C VAL A 67 8.78 -7.98 19.67
N GLY A 68 8.11 -8.31 20.79
CA GLY A 68 7.04 -9.30 20.85
C GLY A 68 7.52 -10.66 21.38
N GLN A 69 6.62 -11.65 21.34
CA GLN A 69 6.95 -13.02 21.74
C GLN A 69 7.90 -13.67 20.72
N LYS A 70 8.83 -14.50 21.21
CA LYS A 70 9.69 -15.28 20.33
C LYS A 70 8.83 -16.27 19.52
N PRO A 71 8.92 -16.28 18.18
CA PRO A 71 8.21 -17.24 17.35
C PRO A 71 8.61 -18.70 17.66
N SER A 72 7.71 -19.65 17.37
CA SER A 72 8.05 -21.08 17.38
C SER A 72 9.04 -21.40 16.25
N PRO A 73 9.73 -22.55 16.28
CA PRO A 73 10.62 -22.95 15.19
C PRO A 73 9.93 -23.00 13.80
N GLU A 74 8.67 -23.43 13.77
CA GLU A 74 7.86 -23.45 12.54
C GLU A 74 7.52 -22.03 12.05
N ASP A 75 7.17 -21.14 12.98
CA ASP A 75 6.89 -19.73 12.68
C ASP A 75 8.14 -18.97 12.22
N GLU A 76 9.32 -19.29 12.76
CA GLU A 76 10.61 -18.76 12.33
C GLU A 76 10.94 -19.20 10.89
N LEU A 77 10.63 -20.45 10.54
CA LEU A 77 10.84 -20.98 9.18
C LEU A 77 9.89 -20.31 8.17
N GLU A 78 8.61 -20.18 8.51
CA GLU A 78 7.62 -19.48 7.68
C GLU A 78 8.01 -18.01 7.48
N GLU A 79 8.45 -17.34 8.55
CA GLU A 79 8.91 -15.95 8.48
C GLU A 79 10.13 -15.80 7.56
N ARG A 80 11.14 -16.67 7.70
CA ARG A 80 12.32 -16.66 6.82
C ARG A 80 11.93 -16.86 5.36
N TYR A 81 11.09 -17.85 5.07
CA TYR A 81 10.59 -18.10 3.73
C TYR A 81 9.86 -16.87 3.14
N LEU A 82 8.98 -16.23 3.92
CA LEU A 82 8.26 -15.04 3.49
C LEU A 82 9.18 -13.82 3.27
N LEU A 83 10.23 -13.66 4.07
CA LEU A 83 11.24 -12.61 3.89
C LEU A 83 12.13 -12.85 2.66
N GLU A 84 12.51 -14.11 2.40
CA GLU A 84 13.25 -14.51 1.20
C GLU A 84 12.41 -14.29 -0.07
N LEU A 85 11.11 -14.59 -0.02
CA LEU A 85 10.16 -14.39 -1.12
C LEU A 85 10.10 -12.93 -1.60
N ILE A 86 10.21 -11.98 -0.68
CA ILE A 86 10.19 -10.54 -0.99
C ILE A 86 11.61 -9.92 -1.06
N SER A 87 12.64 -10.77 -1.11
CA SER A 87 14.02 -10.28 -1.21
C SER A 87 14.20 -9.46 -2.48
N TRP A 88 14.93 -8.35 -2.34
CA TRP A 88 15.08 -7.38 -3.41
C TRP A 88 16.56 -7.10 -3.70
N PRO A 89 16.99 -7.07 -4.98
CA PRO A 89 18.37 -6.79 -5.34
C PRO A 89 18.84 -5.44 -4.81
N SER A 90 20.08 -5.39 -4.32
CA SER A 90 20.72 -4.14 -3.92
C SER A 90 21.57 -3.60 -5.06
N PRO A 91 21.64 -2.27 -5.25
CA PRO A 91 22.66 -1.70 -6.10
C PRO A 91 24.05 -2.06 -5.53
N PRO A 92 25.08 -2.21 -6.39
CA PRO A 92 26.44 -2.47 -5.95
C PRO A 92 26.90 -1.43 -4.92
N PRO A 93 27.64 -1.81 -3.87
CA PRO A 93 28.23 -0.86 -2.95
C PRO A 93 29.22 0.02 -3.72
N HIS A 94 28.86 1.26 -4.00
CA HIS A 94 29.76 2.21 -4.63
C HIS A 94 30.80 2.69 -3.61
N SER A 95 32.05 2.83 -4.03
CA SER A 95 33.17 3.37 -3.25
C SER A 95 33.05 4.89 -2.97
N GLY A 96 31.91 5.50 -3.29
CA GLY A 96 31.58 6.90 -3.04
C GLY A 96 30.06 7.13 -3.02
N PRO A 97 29.60 8.31 -2.59
CA PRO A 97 28.17 8.62 -2.53
C PRO A 97 27.56 8.59 -3.94
N THR A 98 26.51 7.79 -4.13
CA THR A 98 25.76 7.69 -5.38
C THR A 98 25.38 9.08 -5.87
N THR A 99 25.90 9.46 -7.04
CA THR A 99 25.48 10.69 -7.70
C THR A 99 24.19 10.42 -8.47
N LEU A 100 23.24 11.37 -8.48
CA LEU A 100 22.01 11.26 -9.29
C LEU A 100 22.32 10.89 -10.75
N ARG A 101 23.45 11.35 -11.29
CA ARG A 101 23.89 11.05 -12.66
C ARG A 101 24.07 9.56 -12.96
N GLN A 102 24.28 8.72 -11.94
CA GLN A 102 24.53 7.29 -12.06
C GLN A 102 23.31 6.43 -11.73
N THR A 103 22.20 7.04 -11.31
CA THR A 103 20.97 6.33 -11.00
C THR A 103 20.10 6.15 -12.24
N SER A 104 19.15 5.22 -12.17
CA SER A 104 18.28 4.92 -13.29
C SER A 104 17.46 6.14 -13.73
N ASP A 105 17.43 6.38 -15.03
CA ASP A 105 16.74 7.50 -15.66
C ASP A 105 15.70 6.99 -16.66
N PRO A 106 14.40 7.24 -16.44
CA PRO A 106 13.35 6.78 -17.33
C PRO A 106 13.42 7.45 -18.72
N VAL A 107 14.03 8.64 -18.85
CA VAL A 107 14.13 9.36 -20.13
C VAL A 107 15.11 8.70 -21.09
N HIS A 108 16.25 8.22 -20.59
CA HIS A 108 17.25 7.50 -21.39
C HIS A 108 16.97 5.98 -21.47
N SER A 109 16.15 5.45 -20.56
CA SER A 109 15.72 4.06 -20.61
C SER A 109 14.72 3.85 -21.73
N LEU A 110 14.65 2.62 -22.23
CA LEU A 110 13.80 2.26 -23.35
C LEU A 110 13.25 0.84 -23.23
N PHE A 111 12.10 0.60 -23.84
CA PHE A 111 11.59 -0.75 -24.03
C PHE A 111 11.31 -1.07 -25.50
N ALA A 112 11.41 -2.35 -25.86
CA ALA A 112 11.11 -2.86 -27.18
C ALA A 112 10.20 -4.09 -27.08
N ILE A 113 9.17 -4.15 -27.92
CA ILE A 113 8.34 -5.34 -28.06
C ILE A 113 9.14 -6.40 -28.85
N LEU A 114 9.31 -7.58 -28.27
CA LEU A 114 10.01 -8.68 -28.94
C LEU A 114 9.07 -9.37 -29.94
N PRO A 115 9.56 -9.77 -31.13
CA PRO A 115 8.73 -10.50 -32.10
C PRO A 115 8.35 -11.89 -31.58
N THR A 116 7.22 -12.41 -32.04
CA THR A 116 6.81 -13.80 -31.84
C THR A 116 7.83 -14.77 -32.48
N LYS A 117 7.93 -15.98 -31.93
CA LYS A 117 8.78 -17.06 -32.47
C LYS A 117 8.37 -17.50 -33.89
N GLU A 118 7.11 -17.31 -34.26
CA GLU A 118 6.53 -17.74 -35.54
C GLU A 118 6.37 -16.60 -36.59
N GLY A 119 6.78 -15.38 -36.26
CA GLY A 119 6.59 -14.21 -37.14
C GLY A 119 5.38 -13.34 -36.77
N ARG A 120 5.46 -12.06 -37.14
CA ARG A 120 4.82 -10.81 -36.62
C ARG A 120 3.35 -10.79 -36.16
N GLU A 121 2.58 -11.86 -36.28
CA GLU A 121 1.17 -11.89 -35.91
C GLU A 121 0.97 -12.29 -34.45
N TRP A 122 0.14 -11.53 -33.74
CA TRP A 122 -0.22 -11.76 -32.34
C TRP A 122 -1.66 -12.23 -32.28
N HIS A 123 -1.94 -13.33 -31.58
CA HIS A 123 -3.27 -13.91 -31.44
C HIS A 123 -3.71 -13.92 -29.98
N VAL A 124 -5.03 -13.92 -29.73
CA VAL A 124 -5.56 -14.15 -28.39
C VAL A 124 -5.09 -15.52 -27.89
N GLY A 125 -4.56 -15.55 -26.66
CA GLY A 125 -3.93 -16.73 -26.06
C GLY A 125 -2.40 -16.69 -26.10
N ASP A 126 -1.80 -15.86 -26.95
CA ASP A 126 -0.35 -15.67 -26.98
C ASP A 126 0.13 -14.90 -25.75
N GLN A 127 1.45 -14.94 -25.54
CA GLN A 127 2.15 -14.14 -24.55
C GLN A 127 3.08 -13.14 -25.24
N LEU A 128 2.86 -11.85 -24.97
CA LEU A 128 3.70 -10.75 -25.42
C LEU A 128 4.85 -10.54 -24.43
N GLU A 129 6.07 -10.36 -24.94
CA GLU A 129 7.22 -9.94 -24.17
C GLU A 129 7.71 -8.58 -24.64
N ALA A 130 7.88 -7.64 -23.70
CA ALA A 130 8.59 -6.40 -23.92
C ALA A 130 9.90 -6.41 -23.12
N LEU A 131 11.02 -6.25 -23.80
CA LEU A 131 12.34 -6.14 -23.19
C LEU A 131 12.61 -4.68 -22.83
N ILE A 132 12.92 -4.42 -21.56
CA ILE A 132 13.25 -3.10 -21.04
C ILE A 132 14.75 -3.04 -20.77
N GLN A 133 15.39 -1.98 -21.24
CA GLN A 133 16.79 -1.69 -20.98
C GLN A 133 16.91 -0.38 -20.19
N MET A 134 17.37 -0.50 -18.95
CA MET A 134 17.57 0.63 -18.07
C MET A 134 18.89 1.34 -18.35
N HIS A 135 18.85 2.67 -18.35
CA HIS A 135 20.00 3.54 -18.50
C HIS A 135 20.11 4.52 -17.33
N ASP A 136 21.30 5.03 -17.07
CA ASP A 136 21.51 6.12 -16.12
C ASP A 136 21.24 7.51 -16.76
N PHE A 137 21.26 8.56 -15.94
CA PHE A 137 21.12 9.95 -16.39
C PHE A 137 22.23 10.44 -17.33
N GLN A 138 23.28 9.65 -17.56
CA GLN A 138 24.32 9.93 -18.57
C GLN A 138 24.09 9.12 -19.86
N GLY A 139 22.96 8.42 -19.97
CA GLY A 139 22.63 7.57 -21.10
C GLY A 139 23.45 6.28 -21.17
N ARG A 140 24.10 5.86 -20.08
CA ARG A 140 24.88 4.61 -20.06
C ARG A 140 24.01 3.45 -19.60
N PRO A 141 24.12 2.26 -20.23
CA PRO A 141 23.38 1.08 -19.81
C PRO A 141 23.68 0.71 -18.35
N LYS A 142 22.64 0.40 -17.59
CA LYS A 142 22.75 -0.16 -16.25
C LYS A 142 23.36 -1.57 -16.33
N ARG A 143 24.03 -1.99 -15.26
CA ARG A 143 24.68 -3.31 -15.15
C ARG A 143 24.16 -4.13 -13.98
N TYR A 144 23.10 -3.67 -13.34
CA TYR A 144 22.48 -4.27 -12.18
C TYR A 144 20.98 -3.94 -12.20
N GLY A 145 20.20 -4.79 -11.53
CA GLY A 145 18.75 -4.64 -11.40
C GLY A 145 18.31 -3.91 -10.13
N GLY A 146 17.09 -4.22 -9.69
CA GLY A 146 16.48 -3.71 -8.47
C GLY A 146 15.65 -2.44 -8.65
N ASP A 147 15.43 -1.97 -9.88
CA ASP A 147 14.47 -0.91 -10.17
C ASP A 147 13.05 -1.44 -9.98
N PHE A 148 12.19 -0.66 -9.33
CA PHE A 148 10.79 -1.01 -9.18
C PHE A 148 10.00 -0.49 -10.38
N LEU A 149 9.71 -1.40 -11.31
CA LEU A 149 8.94 -1.13 -12.51
C LEU A 149 7.53 -1.73 -12.40
N LEU A 150 6.57 -1.05 -13.00
CA LEU A 150 5.22 -1.59 -13.24
C LEU A 150 4.95 -1.55 -14.74
N ALA A 151 4.24 -2.55 -15.24
CA ALA A 151 3.91 -2.63 -16.65
C ALA A 151 2.44 -3.00 -16.84
N ARG A 152 1.82 -2.46 -17.89
CA ARG A 152 0.47 -2.85 -18.31
C ARG A 152 0.36 -2.86 -19.83
N LEU A 153 -0.54 -3.68 -20.33
CA LEU A 153 -1.00 -3.68 -21.71
C LEU A 153 -2.42 -3.13 -21.72
N HIS A 154 -2.73 -2.15 -22.55
CA HIS A 154 -4.05 -1.51 -22.54
C HIS A 154 -4.53 -1.05 -23.92
N SER A 155 -5.83 -0.86 -24.03
CA SER A 155 -6.55 -0.42 -25.23
C SER A 155 -7.61 0.58 -24.80
N PRO A 156 -7.30 1.89 -24.80
CA PRO A 156 -8.23 2.92 -24.36
C PRO A 156 -9.59 2.85 -25.07
N GLU A 157 -9.59 2.59 -26.37
CA GLU A 157 -10.80 2.55 -27.20
C GLU A 157 -11.72 1.37 -26.87
N LEU A 158 -11.15 0.27 -26.33
CA LEU A 158 -11.88 -0.93 -25.95
C LEU A 158 -12.22 -0.98 -24.46
N GLY A 159 -11.74 0.01 -23.67
CA GLY A 159 -11.79 -0.07 -22.21
C GLY A 159 -11.13 -1.35 -21.69
N ALA A 160 -10.05 -1.80 -22.36
CA ALA A 160 -9.40 -3.07 -22.06
C ALA A 160 -7.99 -2.84 -21.49
N ALA A 161 -7.61 -3.65 -20.49
CA ALA A 161 -6.27 -3.57 -19.92
C ALA A 161 -5.92 -4.79 -19.08
N VAL A 162 -4.65 -5.16 -19.04
CA VAL A 162 -4.11 -6.22 -18.20
C VAL A 162 -2.75 -5.82 -17.62
N VAL A 163 -2.46 -6.28 -16.42
CA VAL A 163 -1.14 -6.09 -15.78
C VAL A 163 -0.11 -7.01 -16.40
N GLY A 164 1.08 -6.49 -16.66
CA GLY A 164 2.24 -7.28 -17.05
C GLY A 164 3.06 -7.75 -15.85
N GLN A 165 3.58 -8.97 -15.92
CA GLN A 165 4.56 -9.47 -14.97
C GLN A 165 5.94 -8.93 -15.34
N VAL A 166 6.59 -8.23 -14.41
CA VAL A 166 7.97 -7.73 -14.61
C VAL A 166 8.96 -8.70 -14.00
N VAL A 167 9.96 -9.12 -14.78
CA VAL A 167 11.06 -9.98 -14.38
C VAL A 167 12.37 -9.19 -14.47
N ASP A 168 13.09 -9.08 -13.37
CA ASP A 168 14.42 -8.44 -13.31
C ASP A 168 15.52 -9.45 -13.63
N HIS A 169 16.27 -9.20 -14.70
CA HIS A 169 17.40 -10.05 -15.12
C HIS A 169 18.70 -9.75 -14.37
N LYS A 170 18.66 -8.82 -13.40
CA LYS A 170 19.74 -8.42 -12.49
C LYS A 170 20.98 -7.85 -13.18
N ASN A 171 20.85 -7.45 -14.45
CA ASN A 171 21.94 -6.97 -15.28
C ASN A 171 21.62 -5.63 -15.97
N GLY A 172 20.55 -4.95 -15.56
CA GLY A 172 20.04 -3.72 -16.18
C GLY A 172 18.95 -3.95 -17.22
N PHE A 173 18.65 -5.20 -17.57
CA PHE A 173 17.51 -5.58 -18.38
C PHE A 173 16.37 -6.14 -17.53
N TYR A 174 15.14 -5.93 -18.01
CA TYR A 174 13.93 -6.49 -17.45
C TYR A 174 13.05 -7.02 -18.58
N SER A 175 12.22 -8.02 -18.32
CA SER A 175 11.15 -8.43 -19.24
C SER A 175 9.80 -8.09 -18.63
N ALA A 176 8.91 -7.46 -19.39
CA ALA A 176 7.50 -7.35 -19.06
C ALA A 176 6.70 -8.35 -19.92
N LEU A 177 6.00 -9.27 -19.25
CA LEU A 177 5.27 -10.37 -19.87
C LEU A 177 3.77 -10.12 -19.75
N PHE A 178 3.04 -10.19 -20.86
CA PHE A 178 1.59 -9.93 -20.90
C PHE A 178 0.83 -11.07 -21.57
N PRO A 179 -0.27 -11.56 -20.97
CA PRO A 179 -1.19 -12.42 -21.70
C PRO A 179 -2.04 -11.59 -22.67
N LEU A 180 -2.23 -12.08 -23.90
CA LEU A 180 -3.12 -11.43 -24.88
C LEU A 180 -4.55 -11.95 -24.73
N LEU A 181 -5.43 -11.09 -24.20
CA LEU A 181 -6.77 -11.48 -23.71
C LEU A 181 -7.94 -10.87 -24.50
N TRP A 182 -7.67 -10.10 -25.55
CA TRP A 182 -8.69 -9.50 -26.41
C TRP A 182 -8.18 -9.27 -27.83
N VAL A 183 -9.12 -9.18 -28.78
CA VAL A 183 -8.86 -8.83 -30.18
C VAL A 183 -8.80 -7.31 -30.34
N GLY A 184 -7.88 -6.82 -31.17
CA GLY A 184 -7.73 -5.42 -31.55
C GLY A 184 -6.40 -4.81 -31.14
N SER A 185 -6.31 -3.48 -31.24
CA SER A 185 -5.12 -2.71 -30.86
C SER A 185 -4.81 -2.87 -29.38
N ALA A 186 -3.56 -3.09 -29.00
CA ALA A 186 -3.09 -3.14 -27.62
C ALA A 186 -1.74 -2.41 -27.50
N GLN A 187 -1.63 -1.53 -26.50
CA GLN A 187 -0.46 -0.67 -26.26
C GLN A 187 0.24 -1.06 -24.97
N VAL A 188 1.57 -1.20 -25.03
CA VAL A 188 2.41 -1.47 -23.85
C VAL A 188 2.76 -0.15 -23.16
N GLU A 189 2.61 -0.10 -21.84
CA GLU A 189 3.12 0.96 -20.99
C GLU A 189 4.02 0.38 -19.90
N VAL A 190 5.20 0.97 -19.73
CA VAL A 190 6.14 0.64 -18.65
C VAL A 190 6.41 1.88 -17.83
N MET A 191 6.28 1.79 -16.52
CA MET A 191 6.51 2.87 -15.56
C MET A 191 7.66 2.52 -14.63
N LEU A 192 8.66 3.41 -14.55
CA LEU A 192 9.60 3.44 -13.44
C LEU A 192 8.93 4.08 -12.23
N VAL A 193 8.68 3.30 -11.19
CA VAL A 193 8.15 3.81 -9.92
C VAL A 193 9.29 4.34 -9.05
N HIS A 194 10.32 3.51 -8.85
CA HIS A 194 11.52 3.88 -8.08
C HIS A 194 12.77 3.27 -8.73
N SER A 195 13.87 4.03 -8.78
CA SER A 195 15.16 3.44 -9.13
C SER A 195 15.64 2.47 -8.04
N SER A 196 16.55 1.56 -8.39
CA SER A 196 17.22 0.65 -7.45
C SER A 196 17.89 1.38 -6.29
N GLU A 197 18.41 2.59 -6.52
CA GLU A 197 19.00 3.42 -5.46
C GLU A 197 17.94 4.04 -4.55
N ALA A 198 16.80 4.47 -5.10
CA ALA A 198 15.67 4.92 -4.31
C ALA A 198 15.12 3.77 -3.43
N VAL A 199 15.01 2.57 -4.00
CA VAL A 199 14.60 1.36 -3.26
C VAL A 199 15.59 1.05 -2.12
N ALA A 200 16.91 1.19 -2.35
CA ALA A 200 17.89 1.01 -1.30
C ALA A 200 17.69 1.99 -0.12
N VAL A 201 17.36 3.26 -0.40
CA VAL A 201 17.01 4.24 0.64
C VAL A 201 15.73 3.83 1.38
N LEU A 202 14.69 3.41 0.66
CA LEU A 202 13.43 2.96 1.25
C LEU A 202 13.65 1.76 2.19
N ARG A 203 14.41 0.75 1.73
CA ARG A 203 14.76 -0.41 2.55
C ARG A 203 15.48 0.00 3.84
N ARG A 204 16.55 0.80 3.72
CA ARG A 204 17.29 1.33 4.89
C ARG A 204 16.37 2.03 5.86
N LEU A 205 15.50 2.91 5.36
CA LEU A 205 14.54 3.61 6.22
C LEU A 205 13.63 2.63 6.96
N ARG A 206 13.06 1.61 6.28
CA ARG A 206 12.18 0.62 6.93
C ARG A 206 12.88 -0.15 8.06
N GLU A 207 14.17 -0.44 7.89
CA GLU A 207 14.98 -1.18 8.88
C GLU A 207 15.47 -0.30 10.04
N GLU A 208 15.99 0.89 9.74
CA GLU A 208 16.68 1.75 10.72
C GLU A 208 15.77 2.81 11.34
N ARG A 209 14.68 3.21 10.66
CA ARG A 209 13.83 4.35 11.01
C ARG A 209 12.35 3.97 11.00
N ALA A 210 12.02 2.83 11.61
CA ALA A 210 10.64 2.36 11.74
C ALA A 210 9.76 3.33 12.57
N ASP A 211 10.39 4.10 13.47
CA ASP A 211 9.80 5.16 14.29
C ASP A 211 9.44 6.43 13.54
N ARG A 212 9.75 6.52 12.24
CA ARG A 212 9.43 7.69 11.42
C ARG A 212 7.94 8.02 11.41
N VAL A 213 7.08 7.06 11.75
CA VAL A 213 5.71 7.31 12.18
C VAL A 213 5.65 7.05 13.68
N PHE A 214 5.26 8.07 14.44
CA PHE A 214 5.10 7.95 15.88
C PHE A 214 3.65 8.18 16.27
N PHE A 215 3.25 7.57 17.37
CA PHE A 215 1.88 7.61 17.88
C PHE A 215 1.87 8.28 19.25
N LYS A 216 0.70 8.68 19.71
CA LYS A 216 0.51 9.27 21.03
C LYS A 216 -0.74 8.70 21.68
N SER A 217 -0.75 8.71 23.00
CA SER A 217 -1.96 8.49 23.78
C SER A 217 -2.13 9.60 24.81
N VAL A 218 -3.38 9.95 25.07
CA VAL A 218 -3.78 10.82 26.16
C VAL A 218 -4.11 9.96 27.37
N PHE A 219 -3.60 10.39 28.51
CA PHE A 219 -3.86 9.85 29.84
C PHE A 219 -4.67 10.90 30.61
N ARG A 220 -5.73 10.49 31.30
CA ARG A 220 -6.64 11.41 31.96
C ARG A 220 -7.21 10.88 33.28
N LEU A 221 -7.10 11.68 34.32
CA LEU A 221 -7.77 11.47 35.61
C LEU A 221 -8.41 12.79 36.07
N GLY A 222 -9.73 12.90 35.97
CA GLY A 222 -10.44 14.15 36.21
C GLY A 222 -9.98 15.26 35.25
N LEU A 223 -9.49 16.37 35.81
CA LEU A 223 -8.97 17.52 35.05
C LEU A 223 -7.49 17.36 34.64
N LEU A 224 -6.77 16.40 35.23
CA LEU A 224 -5.37 16.14 34.88
C LEU A 224 -5.31 15.38 33.56
N SER A 225 -4.49 15.87 32.63
CA SER A 225 -4.25 15.21 31.36
C SER A 225 -2.78 15.28 30.96
N GLU A 226 -2.21 14.14 30.59
CA GLU A 226 -0.86 14.03 30.05
C GLU A 226 -0.91 13.33 28.69
N THR A 227 -0.04 13.70 27.76
CA THR A 227 0.09 13.03 26.47
C THR A 227 1.49 12.49 26.33
N THR A 228 1.62 11.19 26.07
CA THR A 228 2.92 10.54 25.89
C THR A 228 2.99 9.84 24.53
N VAL A 229 4.22 9.59 24.07
CA VAL A 229 4.47 8.89 22.81
C VAL A 229 4.25 7.40 23.00
N CYS A 230 3.65 6.78 21.98
CA CYS A 230 3.41 5.35 21.88
C CYS A 230 4.00 4.81 20.59
N ASN A 231 4.49 3.58 20.62
CA ASN A 231 4.90 2.85 19.43
C ASN A 231 5.03 1.35 19.74
N LEU A 232 5.17 0.55 18.68
CA LEU A 232 5.51 -0.87 18.79
C LEU A 232 6.92 -1.05 19.37
N CYS A 233 7.85 -0.23 18.90
CA CYS A 233 9.27 -0.28 19.24
C CYS A 233 9.62 1.03 19.96
N LEU A 234 9.54 1.06 21.29
CA LEU A 234 9.97 2.20 22.10
C LEU A 234 11.27 1.86 22.82
N PRO A 235 12.32 2.70 22.72
CA PRO A 235 13.55 2.53 23.50
C PRO A 235 13.27 2.47 25.01
N THR A 236 13.61 1.35 25.65
CA THR A 236 13.38 1.09 27.09
C THR A 236 14.37 1.81 27.99
N ASN A 237 15.53 2.19 27.47
CA ASN A 237 16.59 2.89 28.18
C ASN A 237 16.28 4.37 28.47
N HIS A 238 15.22 4.94 27.87
CA HIS A 238 14.91 6.35 28.02
C HIS A 238 13.97 6.64 29.18
N GLN A 239 12.86 5.91 29.31
CA GLN A 239 11.80 6.17 30.31
C GLN A 239 11.02 4.88 30.63
N PRO A 240 10.39 4.78 31.82
CA PRO A 240 9.47 3.68 32.12
C PRO A 240 8.34 3.59 31.09
N LEU A 241 7.91 2.37 30.78
CA LEU A 241 6.86 2.12 29.79
C LEU A 241 5.57 1.61 30.43
N CYS A 242 4.45 2.04 29.87
CA CYS A 242 3.17 1.37 30.01
C CYS A 242 3.07 0.26 28.95
N ASN A 243 2.77 -0.96 29.40
CA ASN A 243 2.64 -2.14 28.56
C ASN A 243 1.16 -2.43 28.25
N TYR A 244 0.79 -2.35 26.98
CA TYR A 244 -0.55 -2.68 26.46
C TYR A 244 -0.49 -3.83 25.46
N THR A 245 0.44 -4.75 25.67
CA THR A 245 0.54 -5.97 24.89
C THR A 245 -0.79 -6.71 24.95
N ASP A 246 -1.26 -7.16 23.78
CA ASP A 246 -2.49 -7.92 23.69
C ASP A 246 -2.39 -9.22 24.49
N LEU A 247 -3.38 -9.48 25.34
CA LEU A 247 -3.36 -10.65 26.22
C LEU A 247 -3.64 -11.96 25.47
N HIS A 248 -4.26 -11.90 24.29
CA HIS A 248 -4.62 -13.10 23.51
C HIS A 248 -3.53 -13.50 22.53
N THR A 249 -2.91 -12.51 21.88
CA THR A 249 -1.94 -12.72 20.80
C THR A 249 -0.51 -12.33 21.15
N GLY A 250 -0.28 -11.71 22.31
CA GLY A 250 1.04 -11.20 22.67
C GLY A 250 1.50 -10.03 21.78
N GLU A 251 0.56 -9.37 21.08
CA GLU A 251 0.87 -8.27 20.16
C GLU A 251 1.32 -7.03 20.93
N PRO A 252 2.60 -6.62 20.80
CA PRO A 252 3.18 -5.59 21.64
C PRO A 252 2.63 -4.22 21.28
N TRP A 253 2.34 -3.44 22.31
CA TRP A 253 2.05 -2.02 22.16
C TRP A 253 2.45 -1.28 23.42
N TYR A 254 3.27 -0.25 23.27
CA TYR A 254 3.84 0.46 24.42
C TYR A 254 3.62 1.96 24.31
N CYS A 255 3.55 2.61 25.46
CA CYS A 255 3.64 4.06 25.59
C CYS A 255 4.65 4.41 26.67
N TYR A 256 5.32 5.56 26.55
CA TYR A 256 6.05 6.10 27.70
C TYR A 256 5.08 6.40 28.84
N LYS A 257 5.49 6.08 30.07
CA LYS A 257 4.69 6.33 31.26
C LYS A 257 4.56 7.84 31.49
N PRO A 258 3.33 8.37 31.67
CA PRO A 258 3.14 9.77 32.06
C PRO A 258 3.81 10.06 33.41
N LYS A 259 4.19 11.32 33.66
CA LYS A 259 5.00 11.68 34.83
C LYS A 259 4.22 11.54 36.13
N VAL A 260 2.92 11.86 36.10
CA VAL A 260 2.06 11.89 37.29
C VAL A 260 0.99 10.81 37.21
N LEU A 261 0.38 10.60 36.05
CA LEU A 261 -0.75 9.70 35.88
C LEU A 261 -0.36 8.20 35.87
N SER A 262 -1.32 7.32 36.20
CA SER A 262 -1.15 5.86 36.02
C SER A 262 -1.32 5.47 34.56
N CYS A 263 -0.72 4.34 34.17
CA CYS A 263 -0.93 3.72 32.85
C CYS A 263 -2.42 3.40 32.59
N ASP A 264 -3.19 3.07 33.62
CA ASP A 264 -4.61 2.70 33.49
C ASP A 264 -5.51 3.86 33.09
N THR A 265 -4.99 5.09 33.12
CA THR A 265 -5.74 6.30 32.77
C THR A 265 -5.71 6.63 31.27
N ARG A 266 -5.19 5.70 30.44
CA ARG A 266 -5.10 5.87 28.98
C ARG A 266 -6.48 5.85 28.32
N ILE A 267 -6.87 6.93 27.67
CA ILE A 267 -8.21 7.05 27.06
C ILE A 267 -8.24 6.83 25.54
N ASN A 268 -7.12 6.97 24.84
CA ASN A 268 -7.09 6.88 23.38
C ASN A 268 -5.75 6.40 22.79
N HIS A 269 -5.71 6.40 21.46
CA HIS A 269 -4.57 6.25 20.58
C HIS A 269 -4.73 7.24 19.42
N ALA A 270 -3.63 7.86 18.99
CA ALA A 270 -3.63 8.81 17.88
C ALA A 270 -2.34 8.72 17.08
N LYS A 271 -2.40 8.98 15.76
CA LYS A 271 -1.18 9.27 14.99
C LYS A 271 -0.58 10.57 15.50
N GLY A 272 0.64 10.50 16.02
CA GLY A 272 1.39 11.64 16.55
C GLY A 272 1.99 12.51 15.45
N GLY A 273 2.38 11.90 14.32
CA GLY A 273 2.88 12.59 13.15
C GLY A 273 3.92 11.77 12.38
N TYR A 274 4.64 12.48 11.52
CA TYR A 274 5.70 11.96 10.66
C TYR A 274 7.01 12.70 10.97
N LEU A 275 8.09 11.97 11.23
CA LEU A 275 9.41 12.57 11.48
C LEU A 275 9.98 13.14 10.18
N LYS A 276 10.40 14.40 10.20
CA LYS A 276 11.02 15.04 9.03
C LYS A 276 12.52 14.75 8.95
N ASN A 277 13.16 15.15 7.84
CA ASN A 277 14.61 15.04 7.63
C ASN A 277 15.15 13.61 7.72
N LEU A 278 14.43 12.66 7.10
CA LEU A 278 14.79 11.24 7.08
C LEU A 278 15.89 10.89 6.08
N ILE A 279 16.06 11.73 5.08
CA ILE A 279 16.99 11.53 3.96
C ILE A 279 17.80 12.79 3.74
N THR A 280 18.98 12.63 3.14
CA THR A 280 19.85 13.75 2.77
C THR A 280 19.31 14.49 1.55
N ASN A 281 19.80 15.72 1.31
CA ASN A 281 19.46 16.48 0.11
C ASN A 281 19.83 15.74 -1.19
N LYS A 282 20.85 14.89 -1.17
CA LYS A 282 21.25 14.07 -2.33
C LYS A 282 20.25 12.94 -2.58
N GLU A 283 19.82 12.25 -1.52
CA GLU A 283 18.82 11.18 -1.60
C GLU A 283 17.44 11.71 -1.98
N ALA A 284 17.09 12.93 -1.57
CA ALA A 284 15.85 13.59 -1.99
C ALA A 284 15.74 13.69 -3.52
N LEU A 285 16.87 13.77 -4.24
CA LEU A 285 16.87 13.81 -5.71
C LEU A 285 16.38 12.50 -6.35
N LEU A 286 16.35 11.39 -5.61
CA LEU A 286 15.87 10.09 -6.08
C LEU A 286 14.34 9.97 -6.12
N PHE A 287 13.63 10.96 -5.58
CA PHE A 287 12.17 10.95 -5.43
C PHE A 287 11.53 12.19 -6.06
N LYS A 288 12.01 12.60 -7.24
CA LYS A 288 11.51 13.78 -7.96
C LYS A 288 10.34 13.39 -8.88
N SER A 289 9.15 13.87 -8.53
CA SER A 289 7.95 13.74 -9.36
C SER A 289 8.19 14.29 -10.77
N GLY A 290 7.77 13.52 -11.78
CA GLY A 290 7.95 13.89 -13.19
C GLY A 290 9.39 13.75 -13.72
N VAL A 291 10.34 13.27 -12.91
CA VAL A 291 11.73 13.04 -13.33
C VAL A 291 12.11 11.58 -13.16
N ASN A 292 12.00 11.02 -11.96
CA ASN A 292 12.40 9.64 -11.64
C ASN A 292 11.47 8.94 -10.63
N LEU A 293 10.32 9.54 -10.36
CA LEU A 293 9.25 8.99 -9.52
C LEU A 293 7.97 8.88 -10.33
N LYS A 294 7.52 7.64 -10.57
CA LYS A 294 6.32 7.32 -11.38
C LYS A 294 6.35 7.96 -12.77
N VAL A 295 7.39 7.66 -13.52
CA VAL A 295 7.58 8.18 -14.89
C VAL A 295 7.56 7.03 -15.88
N TYR A 296 6.87 7.22 -17.00
CA TYR A 296 6.82 6.23 -18.08
C TYR A 296 8.15 6.17 -18.83
N ILE A 297 8.54 4.96 -19.20
CA ILE A 297 9.70 4.68 -20.06
C ILE A 297 9.21 4.69 -21.51
N HIS A 298 9.99 5.29 -22.40
CA HIS A 298 9.62 5.38 -23.81
C HIS A 298 9.93 4.10 -24.58
N ALA A 299 9.13 3.81 -25.62
CA ALA A 299 9.43 2.70 -26.52
C ALA A 299 10.55 3.11 -27.49
N SER A 300 11.44 2.16 -27.83
CA SER A 300 12.45 2.36 -28.89
C SER A 300 11.89 2.17 -30.30
N GLY A 301 10.66 1.67 -30.41
CA GLY A 301 9.96 1.36 -31.65
C GLY A 301 8.44 1.37 -31.44
N PRO A 302 7.67 0.59 -32.22
CA PRO A 302 6.23 0.45 -31.99
C PRO A 302 5.93 -0.04 -30.58
N ASP A 303 5.09 0.71 -29.87
CA ASP A 303 4.54 0.36 -28.55
C ASP A 303 3.15 -0.28 -28.65
N LYS A 304 2.58 -0.31 -29.86
CA LYS A 304 1.27 -0.88 -30.18
C LYS A 304 1.41 -2.12 -31.05
N ILE A 305 0.59 -3.11 -30.74
CA ILE A 305 0.38 -4.32 -31.55
C ILE A 305 -1.10 -4.43 -31.90
N ASN A 306 -1.41 -5.22 -32.92
CA ASN A 306 -2.77 -5.62 -33.24
C ASN A 306 -2.93 -7.12 -32.94
N VAL A 307 -3.85 -7.45 -32.05
CA VAL A 307 -4.14 -8.82 -31.63
C VAL A 307 -5.28 -9.37 -32.49
N LEU A 308 -5.03 -10.51 -33.13
CA LEU A 308 -5.95 -11.25 -33.97
C LEU A 308 -6.77 -12.26 -33.15
N PRO A 309 -7.91 -12.74 -33.67
CA PRO A 309 -8.64 -13.86 -33.07
C PRO A 309 -7.74 -15.07 -32.84
N GLN A 310 -8.09 -15.95 -31.89
CA GLN A 310 -7.33 -17.18 -31.66
C GLN A 310 -7.26 -18.04 -32.93
N LYS A 311 -6.11 -18.67 -33.22
CA LYS A 311 -5.97 -19.62 -34.34
C LYS A 311 -6.94 -20.78 -34.15
N ASP A 312 -7.62 -21.20 -35.22
CA ASP A 312 -8.50 -22.38 -35.18
C ASP A 312 -7.68 -23.62 -34.78
N LYS A 313 -8.21 -24.44 -33.86
CA LYS A 313 -7.56 -25.62 -33.26
C LYS A 313 -7.22 -26.77 -34.24
N VAL A 314 -7.26 -26.54 -35.55
CA VAL A 314 -7.10 -27.58 -36.57
C VAL A 314 -5.63 -27.89 -36.88
N GLU A 315 -4.67 -27.06 -36.44
CA GLU A 315 -3.24 -27.25 -36.77
C GLU A 315 -2.33 -27.63 -35.58
N GLU A 316 -2.88 -27.86 -34.38
CA GLU A 316 -2.08 -28.07 -33.15
C GLU A 316 -2.01 -29.53 -32.66
N GLU A 317 -2.25 -30.54 -33.52
CA GLU A 317 -2.01 -31.95 -33.17
C GLU A 317 -0.58 -32.44 -33.47
N ASN A 318 0.29 -31.63 -34.07
CA ASN A 318 1.63 -32.08 -34.53
C ASN A 318 2.84 -31.37 -33.90
N SER A 319 2.72 -30.74 -32.73
CA SER A 319 3.88 -30.19 -32.00
C SER A 319 4.02 -30.82 -30.61
N THR A 320 4.94 -31.78 -30.48
CA THR A 320 5.29 -32.49 -29.23
C THR A 320 6.11 -31.63 -28.24
N ALA A 321 6.06 -30.30 -28.36
CA ALA A 321 6.73 -29.38 -27.46
C ALA A 321 5.73 -28.31 -27.03
N LYS A 322 4.94 -28.61 -25.99
CA LYS A 322 4.22 -27.54 -25.26
C LYS A 322 5.29 -26.55 -24.79
N PRO A 323 5.25 -25.27 -25.20
CA PRO A 323 6.10 -24.28 -24.58
C PRO A 323 5.90 -24.34 -23.07
N GLU A 324 6.97 -24.17 -22.29
CA GLU A 324 6.81 -23.81 -20.89
C GLU A 324 5.97 -22.53 -20.84
N HIS A 325 4.66 -22.68 -20.71
CA HIS A 325 3.77 -21.57 -20.41
C HIS A 325 4.21 -21.10 -19.03
N ILE A 326 4.95 -20.00 -18.99
CA ILE A 326 5.15 -19.24 -17.76
C ILE A 326 3.75 -18.93 -17.26
N GLN A 327 3.37 -19.51 -16.12
CA GLN A 327 2.08 -19.24 -15.52
C GLN A 327 2.11 -17.81 -15.01
N LEU A 328 1.64 -16.88 -15.85
CA LEU A 328 1.55 -15.46 -15.51
C LEU A 328 0.62 -15.30 -14.32
N GLU A 329 1.06 -14.58 -13.30
CA GLU A 329 0.29 -14.32 -12.06
C GLU A 329 -0.81 -13.27 -12.27
N THR A 330 -1.56 -13.32 -13.37
CA THR A 330 -2.65 -12.38 -13.67
C THR A 330 -3.96 -12.90 -13.09
N SER A 331 -4.62 -12.13 -12.22
CA SER A 331 -5.91 -12.50 -11.62
C SER A 331 -7.11 -12.15 -12.50
N GLY A 332 -6.95 -11.19 -13.40
CA GLY A 332 -8.00 -10.73 -14.30
C GLY A 332 -7.54 -9.62 -15.23
N TYR A 333 -8.48 -9.10 -16.01
CA TYR A 333 -8.25 -8.01 -16.95
C TYR A 333 -9.51 -7.17 -17.11
N TYR A 334 -9.35 -5.91 -17.53
CA TYR A 334 -10.45 -5.08 -17.99
C TYR A 334 -10.77 -5.38 -19.44
N TYR A 335 -12.06 -5.37 -19.77
CA TYR A 335 -12.56 -5.28 -21.13
C TYR A 335 -13.93 -4.60 -21.13
N MET A 336 -14.13 -3.60 -22.00
CA MET A 336 -15.29 -2.72 -21.97
C MET A 336 -15.52 -2.10 -20.57
N ASP A 337 -14.45 -1.61 -19.97
CA ASP A 337 -14.40 -0.99 -18.62
C ASP A 337 -14.89 -1.90 -17.48
N SER A 338 -14.99 -3.21 -17.73
CA SER A 338 -15.39 -4.19 -16.73
C SER A 338 -14.28 -5.19 -16.45
N TRP A 339 -13.99 -5.39 -15.18
CA TRP A 339 -13.06 -6.42 -14.71
C TRP A 339 -13.60 -7.82 -14.99
N ARG A 340 -12.75 -8.68 -15.53
CA ARG A 340 -13.01 -10.07 -15.86
C ARG A 340 -11.95 -10.95 -15.19
N PRO A 341 -12.31 -11.77 -14.20
CA PRO A 341 -11.36 -12.67 -13.56
C PRO A 341 -10.99 -13.84 -14.48
N LEU A 342 -9.76 -14.36 -14.33
CA LEU A 342 -9.23 -15.46 -15.16
C LEU A 342 -9.32 -16.85 -14.52
N ASP A 343 -9.77 -16.93 -13.27
CA ASP A 343 -9.94 -18.17 -12.51
C ASP A 343 -11.20 -18.98 -12.89
N GLY A 344 -11.88 -18.60 -13.98
CA GLY A 344 -13.14 -19.20 -14.42
C GLY A 344 -14.36 -18.77 -13.59
N PHE A 345 -14.19 -17.87 -12.62
CA PHE A 345 -15.30 -17.25 -11.91
C PHE A 345 -16.03 -16.25 -12.83
N THR A 346 -17.36 -16.17 -12.71
CA THR A 346 -18.14 -15.19 -13.48
C THR A 346 -18.51 -14.03 -12.58
N MET A 347 -17.86 -12.89 -12.80
CA MET A 347 -18.19 -11.64 -12.13
C MET A 347 -19.46 -11.03 -12.75
N ARG A 348 -20.46 -10.73 -11.91
CA ARG A 348 -21.64 -9.97 -12.32
C ARG A 348 -21.46 -8.49 -12.06
N GLN A 349 -22.22 -7.70 -12.80
CA GLN A 349 -22.31 -6.25 -12.61
C GLN A 349 -23.57 -5.89 -11.80
N PHE A 350 -23.39 -5.21 -10.68
CA PHE A 350 -24.50 -4.71 -9.85
C PHE A 350 -24.78 -3.25 -10.18
N ASN A 351 -25.45 -3.02 -11.31
CA ASN A 351 -25.76 -1.66 -11.77
C ASN A 351 -26.99 -1.05 -11.08
N LYS A 352 -27.81 -1.86 -10.40
CA LYS A 352 -29.00 -1.44 -9.65
C LYS A 352 -28.85 -1.81 -8.18
N SER A 353 -29.16 -0.86 -7.28
CA SER A 353 -29.12 -1.07 -5.83
C SER A 353 -29.97 -2.28 -5.40
N SER A 354 -31.14 -2.48 -6.00
CA SER A 354 -32.05 -3.59 -5.69
C SER A 354 -31.43 -4.97 -5.89
N ALA A 355 -30.52 -5.14 -6.86
CA ALA A 355 -29.80 -6.39 -7.06
C ALA A 355 -28.78 -6.64 -5.92
N ALA A 356 -28.12 -5.58 -5.46
CA ALA A 356 -27.20 -5.67 -4.32
C ALA A 356 -27.94 -5.92 -3.01
N VAL A 357 -29.09 -5.28 -2.78
CA VAL A 357 -29.99 -5.55 -1.64
C VAL A 357 -30.41 -7.02 -1.63
N GLN A 358 -30.87 -7.54 -2.77
CA GLN A 358 -31.29 -8.94 -2.87
C GLN A 358 -30.13 -9.91 -2.63
N CYS A 359 -28.92 -9.58 -3.08
CA CYS A 359 -27.71 -10.35 -2.81
C CYS A 359 -27.36 -10.41 -1.32
N LEU A 360 -27.46 -9.26 -0.64
CA LEU A 360 -27.06 -9.08 0.75
C LEU A 360 -28.17 -9.42 1.75
N LYS A 361 -29.38 -9.78 1.28
CA LYS A 361 -30.51 -10.12 2.14
C LYS A 361 -30.12 -11.19 3.17
N ASN A 362 -30.47 -10.93 4.44
CA ASN A 362 -30.11 -11.76 5.60
C ASN A 362 -28.60 -11.90 5.86
N LYS A 363 -27.74 -11.00 5.36
CA LYS A 363 -26.29 -11.06 5.57
C LYS A 363 -25.80 -10.08 6.64
N VAL A 364 -24.79 -10.53 7.38
CA VAL A 364 -23.97 -9.70 8.26
C VAL A 364 -22.58 -9.61 7.66
N ILE A 365 -22.14 -8.41 7.30
CA ILE A 365 -20.86 -8.15 6.67
C ILE A 365 -19.97 -7.44 7.69
N ASN A 366 -18.89 -8.09 8.11
CA ASN A 366 -17.92 -7.58 9.06
C ASN A 366 -16.62 -7.21 8.32
N MET A 367 -16.36 -5.91 8.19
CA MET A 367 -15.15 -5.39 7.54
C MET A 367 -14.13 -4.98 8.59
N TYR A 368 -12.94 -5.58 8.55
CA TYR A 368 -11.83 -5.28 9.45
C TYR A 368 -10.62 -4.81 8.66
N GLY A 369 -10.05 -3.66 9.04
CA GLY A 369 -8.89 -3.19 8.31
C GLY A 369 -8.52 -1.73 8.48
N ASP A 370 -7.90 -1.20 7.46
CA ASP A 370 -7.53 0.20 7.36
C ASP A 370 -8.56 1.02 6.56
N SER A 371 -8.21 2.26 6.21
CA SER A 371 -9.11 3.15 5.49
C SER A 371 -9.50 2.62 4.10
N THR A 372 -8.74 1.69 3.54
CA THR A 372 -9.04 1.12 2.22
C THR A 372 -10.33 0.31 2.29
N VAL A 373 -10.49 -0.63 3.23
CA VAL A 373 -11.77 -1.38 3.36
C VAL A 373 -12.90 -0.51 3.91
N ARG A 374 -12.60 0.55 4.69
CA ARG A 374 -13.63 1.56 5.03
C ARG A 374 -14.28 2.15 3.78
N GLN A 375 -13.52 2.32 2.71
CA GLN A 375 -14.06 2.82 1.44
C GLN A 375 -15.14 1.90 0.85
N TRP A 376 -15.07 0.58 1.07
CA TRP A 376 -16.11 -0.36 0.65
C TRP A 376 -17.39 -0.18 1.47
N PHE A 377 -17.25 0.03 2.79
CA PHE A 377 -18.37 0.40 3.66
C PHE A 377 -19.05 1.67 3.13
N GLU A 378 -18.27 2.72 2.86
CA GLU A 378 -18.77 4.01 2.37
C GLU A 378 -19.45 3.88 1.00
N TYR A 379 -18.87 3.07 0.10
CA TYR A 379 -19.47 2.80 -1.20
C TYR A 379 -20.83 2.12 -1.06
N LEU A 380 -20.94 1.06 -0.25
CA LEU A 380 -22.17 0.30 -0.09
C LEU A 380 -23.31 1.14 0.49
N ILE A 381 -23.06 1.96 1.51
CA ILE A 381 -24.09 2.84 2.08
C ILE A 381 -24.48 4.00 1.15
N GLY A 382 -23.57 4.42 0.26
CA GLY A 382 -23.86 5.40 -0.78
C GLY A 382 -24.64 4.81 -1.95
N PHE A 383 -24.40 3.54 -2.25
CA PHE A 383 -25.03 2.82 -3.37
C PHE A 383 -26.39 2.20 -3.03
N ILE A 384 -26.60 1.79 -1.77
CA ILE A 384 -27.83 1.14 -1.30
C ILE A 384 -28.58 2.09 -0.36
N PRO A 385 -29.63 2.78 -0.83
CA PRO A 385 -30.35 3.76 -0.02
C PRO A 385 -31.00 3.19 1.25
N GLU A 386 -31.35 1.90 1.26
CA GLU A 386 -31.98 1.21 2.39
C GLU A 386 -31.01 0.95 3.55
N LEU A 387 -29.70 0.91 3.30
CA LEU A 387 -28.68 0.79 4.34
C LEU A 387 -28.50 2.14 5.05
N LYS A 388 -29.06 2.27 6.25
CA LYS A 388 -28.94 3.49 7.06
C LYS A 388 -27.80 3.38 8.05
N GLU A 389 -26.85 4.32 7.96
CA GLU A 389 -25.76 4.46 8.94
C GLU A 389 -26.35 4.73 10.33
N PHE A 390 -26.00 3.87 11.30
CA PHE A 390 -26.34 4.06 12.70
C PHE A 390 -25.23 4.90 13.37
N ASN A 391 -25.58 6.05 13.92
CA ASN A 391 -24.61 6.96 14.50
C ASN A 391 -24.09 6.42 15.84
N LEU A 392 -22.90 5.83 15.83
CA LEU A 392 -22.18 5.35 17.02
C LEU A 392 -21.39 6.46 17.73
N TYR A 393 -21.58 7.73 17.34
CA TYR A 393 -20.86 8.91 17.84
C TYR A 393 -19.32 8.83 17.67
N ASN A 394 -18.87 8.02 16.71
CA ASN A 394 -17.46 7.89 16.34
C ASN A 394 -17.11 8.77 15.13
N PRO A 395 -15.87 9.25 15.01
CA PRO A 395 -15.43 9.94 13.81
C PRO A 395 -15.55 9.05 12.58
N LYS A 396 -16.21 9.53 11.52
CA LYS A 396 -16.46 8.77 10.29
C LYS A 396 -15.21 8.14 9.67
N LYS A 397 -14.06 8.82 9.74
CA LYS A 397 -12.79 8.33 9.17
C LYS A 397 -12.09 7.26 10.02
N VAL A 398 -12.61 6.93 11.20
CA VAL A 398 -11.97 6.05 12.21
C VAL A 398 -12.76 4.76 12.41
N GLY A 399 -14.07 4.87 12.69
CA GLY A 399 -14.91 3.77 13.14
C GLY A 399 -14.84 3.50 14.66
N PRO A 400 -15.51 2.45 15.16
CA PRO A 400 -16.34 1.53 14.40
C PRO A 400 -17.54 2.23 13.76
N LEU A 401 -17.96 1.72 12.60
CA LEU A 401 -19.13 2.17 11.84
C LEU A 401 -20.12 1.01 11.70
N MET A 402 -21.40 1.35 11.62
CA MET A 402 -22.48 0.38 11.44
C MET A 402 -23.54 0.97 10.51
N ALA A 403 -24.08 0.15 9.62
CA ALA A 403 -25.26 0.48 8.83
C ALA A 403 -26.23 -0.70 8.80
N VAL A 404 -27.52 -0.41 8.82
CA VAL A 404 -28.59 -1.40 8.95
C VAL A 404 -29.66 -1.17 7.90
N ASP A 405 -30.08 -2.24 7.24
CA ASP A 405 -31.34 -2.33 6.51
C ASP A 405 -32.21 -3.34 7.27
N SER A 406 -33.17 -2.84 8.04
CA SER A 406 -34.06 -3.66 8.85
C SER A 406 -35.09 -4.44 8.02
N THR A 407 -35.43 -3.94 6.83
CA THR A 407 -36.42 -4.56 5.93
C THR A 407 -35.88 -5.85 5.32
N HIS A 408 -34.61 -5.83 4.92
CA HIS A 408 -33.95 -6.97 4.28
C HIS A 408 -33.00 -7.72 5.22
N ASN A 409 -32.96 -7.33 6.49
CA ASN A 409 -32.12 -7.92 7.53
C ASN A 409 -30.63 -7.93 7.14
N ILE A 410 -30.12 -6.76 6.75
CA ILE A 410 -28.72 -6.56 6.35
C ILE A 410 -28.02 -5.75 7.42
N LEU A 411 -26.87 -6.25 7.90
CA LEU A 411 -26.04 -5.55 8.86
C LEU A 411 -24.63 -5.41 8.31
N LEU A 412 -24.21 -4.16 8.10
CA LEU A 412 -22.88 -3.82 7.62
C LEU A 412 -22.09 -3.18 8.75
N LYS A 413 -20.88 -3.68 9.02
CA LYS A 413 -19.98 -3.20 10.07
C LYS A 413 -18.60 -2.92 9.50
N TYR A 414 -17.99 -1.83 9.93
CA TYR A 414 -16.57 -1.57 9.72
C TYR A 414 -15.89 -1.31 11.07
N ARG A 415 -14.72 -1.91 11.26
CA ARG A 415 -13.85 -1.66 12.41
C ARG A 415 -12.40 -1.55 11.95
N CYS A 416 -11.67 -0.56 12.49
CA CYS A 416 -10.24 -0.48 12.22
C CYS A 416 -9.49 -1.63 12.90
N HIS A 417 -8.41 -2.13 12.27
CA HIS A 417 -7.50 -3.06 12.94
C HIS A 417 -6.82 -2.42 14.17
N GLY A 418 -6.27 -3.24 15.07
CA GLY A 418 -5.54 -2.76 16.24
C GLY A 418 -4.22 -2.04 15.91
N PRO A 419 -3.56 -1.37 16.87
CA PRO A 419 -2.31 -0.63 16.64
C PRO A 419 -1.23 -1.43 15.89
N PRO A 420 -0.40 -0.77 15.04
CA PRO A 420 -0.34 0.67 14.79
C PRO A 420 -1.46 1.19 13.86
N ILE A 421 -2.22 2.20 14.29
CA ILE A 421 -3.29 2.81 13.48
C ILE A 421 -2.90 4.24 13.10
N ARG A 422 -2.89 4.58 11.80
CA ARG A 422 -2.47 5.91 11.31
C ARG A 422 -3.60 6.95 11.20
N PHE A 423 -4.68 6.74 11.94
CA PHE A 423 -5.82 7.66 12.01
C PHE A 423 -5.61 8.78 13.04
N SER A 424 -6.55 9.74 13.10
CA SER A 424 -6.50 10.87 14.02
C SER A 424 -6.58 10.44 15.48
N THR A 425 -7.73 9.95 15.94
CA THR A 425 -7.96 9.51 17.32
C THR A 425 -8.87 8.29 17.35
N VAL A 426 -8.46 7.25 18.04
CA VAL A 426 -9.21 6.01 18.32
C VAL A 426 -9.31 5.85 19.83
N MET A 427 -10.50 5.61 20.36
CA MET A 427 -10.68 5.37 21.80
C MET A 427 -10.00 4.06 22.22
N SER A 428 -9.43 4.02 23.42
CA SER A 428 -8.75 2.81 23.93
C SER A 428 -9.67 1.58 23.92
N SER A 429 -10.97 1.75 24.18
CA SER A 429 -11.98 0.68 24.15
C SER A 429 -12.18 0.06 22.76
N GLU A 430 -11.83 0.80 21.70
CA GLU A 430 -11.99 0.40 20.30
C GLU A 430 -10.71 -0.13 19.67
N LEU A 431 -9.61 -0.18 20.43
CA LEU A 431 -8.34 -0.77 19.99
C LEU A 431 -8.41 -2.29 20.03
N ARG A 432 -9.15 -2.84 19.08
CA ARG A 432 -9.39 -4.28 18.96
C ARG A 432 -8.53 -4.87 17.85
N TYR A 433 -7.82 -5.94 18.16
CA TYR A 433 -7.08 -6.69 17.15
C TYR A 433 -8.03 -7.58 16.34
N VAL A 434 -7.75 -7.68 15.04
CA VAL A 434 -8.61 -8.44 14.10
C VAL A 434 -8.75 -9.90 14.53
N SER A 435 -7.67 -10.54 14.97
CA SER A 435 -7.68 -11.89 15.53
C SER A 435 -8.70 -12.06 16.66
N ASN A 436 -8.73 -11.11 17.61
CA ASN A 436 -9.61 -11.18 18.78
C ASN A 436 -11.07 -10.99 18.39
N GLU A 437 -11.33 -10.07 17.46
CA GLU A 437 -12.68 -9.88 16.91
C GLU A 437 -13.13 -11.13 16.16
N LEU A 438 -12.24 -11.72 15.34
CA LEU A 438 -12.51 -12.96 14.63
C LEU A 438 -12.84 -14.09 15.59
N ASP A 439 -12.08 -14.30 16.68
CA ASP A 439 -12.37 -15.35 17.66
C ASP A 439 -13.71 -15.15 18.38
N GLY A 440 -14.16 -13.91 18.55
CA GLY A 440 -15.47 -13.58 19.11
C GLY A 440 -16.65 -13.71 18.14
N LEU A 441 -16.42 -13.92 16.84
CA LEU A 441 -17.50 -14.06 15.85
C LEU A 441 -18.16 -15.44 15.90
N SER A 442 -19.49 -15.47 15.91
CA SER A 442 -20.24 -16.73 15.78
C SER A 442 -20.04 -17.39 14.41
N GLY A 443 -19.84 -16.60 13.35
CA GLY A 443 -19.73 -17.09 11.97
C GLY A 443 -21.05 -17.63 11.40
N GLY A 444 -20.96 -18.34 10.28
CA GLY A 444 -22.07 -19.08 9.67
C GLY A 444 -22.41 -18.65 8.24
N PRO A 445 -23.38 -19.31 7.59
CA PRO A 445 -23.72 -19.13 6.16
C PRO A 445 -24.20 -17.72 5.78
N ASN A 446 -24.53 -16.90 6.78
CA ASN A 446 -24.99 -15.53 6.62
C ASN A 446 -23.93 -14.49 6.99
N VAL A 447 -22.75 -14.92 7.41
CA VAL A 447 -21.67 -14.03 7.83
C VAL A 447 -20.63 -13.93 6.72
N VAL A 448 -20.29 -12.69 6.37
CA VAL A 448 -19.19 -12.36 5.46
C VAL A 448 -18.16 -11.59 6.27
N VAL A 449 -16.89 -11.99 6.17
CA VAL A 449 -15.75 -11.29 6.76
C VAL A 449 -14.93 -10.71 5.62
N VAL A 450 -14.64 -9.42 5.68
CA VAL A 450 -13.76 -8.73 4.71
C VAL A 450 -12.54 -8.17 5.44
N LEU A 451 -11.34 -8.50 4.95
CA LEU A 451 -10.07 -8.07 5.54
C LEU A 451 -9.28 -7.18 4.57
N SER A 452 -8.73 -6.07 5.06
CA SER A 452 -7.70 -5.27 4.33
C SER A 452 -6.74 -4.63 5.31
N ILE A 453 -5.50 -5.08 5.36
CA ILE A 453 -4.55 -4.68 6.40
C ILE A 453 -3.19 -4.50 5.73
N TRP A 454 -2.79 -3.27 5.42
CA TRP A 454 -1.45 -3.05 4.85
C TRP A 454 -0.98 -1.60 4.99
N SER A 455 -1.85 -0.62 4.78
CA SER A 455 -1.45 0.79 4.63
C SER A 455 -0.84 1.41 5.89
N HIS A 456 -1.14 0.84 7.06
CA HIS A 456 -0.57 1.29 8.32
C HIS A 456 0.79 0.63 8.67
N PHE A 457 1.17 -0.43 7.95
CA PHE A 457 2.35 -1.25 8.23
C PHE A 457 3.58 -0.92 7.38
N SER A 458 3.41 -0.12 6.32
CA SER A 458 4.44 0.22 5.32
C SER A 458 5.79 0.77 5.86
N THR A 459 5.83 1.31 7.07
CA THR A 459 7.09 1.83 7.66
C THR A 459 7.75 0.88 8.65
N PHE A 460 7.08 -0.22 9.00
CA PHE A 460 7.61 -1.19 9.95
C PHE A 460 8.36 -2.30 9.21
N PRO A 461 9.38 -2.90 9.87
CA PRO A 461 9.95 -4.17 9.44
C PRO A 461 8.86 -5.22 9.11
N VAL A 462 9.11 -6.02 8.08
CA VAL A 462 8.06 -6.88 7.49
C VAL A 462 7.73 -8.08 8.38
N ASP A 463 8.65 -8.52 9.22
CA ASP A 463 8.46 -9.52 10.28
C ASP A 463 7.29 -9.15 11.23
N ILE A 464 7.15 -7.85 11.57
CA ILE A 464 6.00 -7.37 12.37
C ILE A 464 4.69 -7.62 11.64
N TYR A 465 4.67 -7.40 10.33
CA TYR A 465 3.49 -7.62 9.51
C TYR A 465 3.21 -9.12 9.30
N ILE A 466 4.24 -9.94 9.11
CA ILE A 466 4.13 -11.41 9.06
C ILE A 466 3.49 -11.93 10.34
N ARG A 467 4.01 -11.53 11.51
CA ARG A 467 3.45 -11.90 12.82
C ARG A 467 2.00 -11.47 12.98
N ARG A 468 1.66 -10.24 12.54
CA ARG A 468 0.28 -9.74 12.53
C ARG A 468 -0.65 -10.64 11.70
N LEU A 469 -0.25 -10.97 10.48
CA LEU A 469 -1.07 -11.78 9.59
C LEU A 469 -1.18 -13.22 10.07
N ARG A 470 -0.14 -13.77 10.71
CA ARG A 470 -0.16 -15.11 11.30
C ARG A 470 -1.24 -15.26 12.36
N HIS A 471 -1.34 -14.30 13.29
CA HIS A 471 -2.41 -14.32 14.30
C HIS A 471 -3.80 -14.25 13.67
N ILE A 472 -3.97 -13.48 12.59
CA ILE A 472 -5.22 -13.41 11.84
C ILE A 472 -5.51 -14.72 11.13
N ARG A 473 -4.50 -15.33 10.50
CA ARG A 473 -4.59 -16.63 9.84
C ARG A 473 -5.06 -17.72 10.81
N GLN A 474 -4.45 -17.80 11.98
CA GLN A 474 -4.84 -18.75 13.02
C GLN A 474 -6.28 -18.53 13.50
N ALA A 475 -6.70 -17.27 13.70
CA ALA A 475 -8.08 -16.96 14.07
C ALA A 475 -9.09 -17.29 12.98
N LEU A 476 -8.73 -17.10 11.70
CA LEU A 476 -9.57 -17.51 10.57
C LEU A 476 -9.71 -19.02 10.48
N VAL A 477 -8.63 -19.79 10.69
CA VAL A 477 -8.70 -21.26 10.74
C VAL A 477 -9.71 -21.69 11.80
N ARG A 478 -9.58 -21.16 13.02
CA ARG A 478 -10.56 -21.44 14.10
C ARG A 478 -11.99 -21.02 13.76
N LEU A 479 -12.18 -19.95 12.99
CA LEU A 479 -13.51 -19.49 12.55
C LEU A 479 -14.11 -20.40 11.48
N ILE A 480 -13.30 -20.83 10.51
CA ILE A 480 -13.72 -21.75 9.46
C ILE A 480 -14.06 -23.11 10.08
N ASP A 481 -13.25 -23.61 11.02
CA ASP A 481 -13.49 -24.90 11.67
C ASP A 481 -14.81 -24.91 12.47
N ARG A 482 -15.08 -23.85 13.24
CA ARG A 482 -16.32 -23.77 14.03
C ARG A 482 -17.55 -23.37 13.23
N ALA A 483 -17.37 -22.68 12.10
CA ALA A 483 -18.45 -22.13 11.29
C ALA A 483 -18.08 -22.12 9.79
N PRO A 484 -18.04 -23.30 9.14
CA PRO A 484 -17.51 -23.47 7.78
C PRO A 484 -18.34 -22.76 6.69
N GLY A 485 -19.57 -22.35 7.01
CA GLY A 485 -20.39 -21.53 6.10
C GLY A 485 -19.98 -20.05 6.03
N THR A 486 -19.01 -19.60 6.84
CA THR A 486 -18.58 -18.19 6.84
C THR A 486 -17.80 -17.87 5.56
N LEU A 487 -18.21 -16.82 4.84
CA LEU A 487 -17.48 -16.35 3.67
C LEU A 487 -16.35 -15.41 4.08
N ILE A 488 -15.11 -15.72 3.68
CA ILE A 488 -13.95 -14.89 3.98
C ILE A 488 -13.41 -14.26 2.70
N VAL A 489 -13.29 -12.93 2.70
CA VAL A 489 -12.79 -12.15 1.57
C VAL A 489 -11.61 -11.29 2.02
N ILE A 490 -10.52 -11.34 1.28
CA ILE A 490 -9.33 -10.51 1.49
C ILE A 490 -9.26 -9.51 0.34
N ARG A 491 -9.21 -8.23 0.67
CA ARG A 491 -8.84 -7.17 -0.27
C ARG A 491 -7.32 -7.02 -0.22
N SER A 492 -6.69 -7.14 -1.38
CA SER A 492 -5.25 -6.95 -1.53
C SER A 492 -4.83 -5.47 -1.37
N ALA A 493 -3.52 -5.20 -1.31
CA ALA A 493 -3.03 -3.82 -1.38
C ALA A 493 -3.35 -3.17 -2.73
N ASN A 494 -3.24 -1.84 -2.83
CA ASN A 494 -3.43 -1.12 -4.10
C ASN A 494 -2.41 0.02 -4.28
N LEU A 495 -2.25 0.47 -5.53
CA LEU A 495 -1.34 1.56 -5.87
C LEU A 495 -1.86 2.91 -5.37
N GLN A 496 -0.95 3.87 -5.15
CA GLN A 496 -1.30 5.23 -4.74
C GLN A 496 -0.54 6.34 -5.46
N ALA A 497 -1.02 7.58 -5.40
CA ALA A 497 -0.24 8.73 -5.87
C ALA A 497 1.03 8.89 -5.01
N LEU A 498 2.17 9.12 -5.65
CA LEU A 498 3.44 9.30 -4.96
C LEU A 498 4.04 10.67 -5.24
N ASP A 499 4.48 11.33 -4.18
CA ASP A 499 5.46 12.39 -4.20
C ASP A 499 6.66 11.96 -3.33
N GLN A 500 7.64 12.85 -3.15
CA GLN A 500 8.78 12.59 -2.30
C GLN A 500 8.38 12.16 -0.89
N GLU A 501 7.46 12.88 -0.23
CA GLU A 501 7.09 12.61 1.15
C GLU A 501 6.32 11.29 1.27
N VAL A 502 5.28 11.11 0.46
CA VAL A 502 4.45 9.90 0.45
C VAL A 502 5.29 8.66 0.17
N SER A 503 6.29 8.74 -0.72
CA SER A 503 7.20 7.62 -0.99
C SER A 503 7.91 7.12 0.27
N LEU A 504 8.32 8.01 1.18
CA LEU A 504 9.03 7.61 2.40
C LEU A 504 8.15 6.86 3.40
N TYR A 505 6.83 7.09 3.38
CA TYR A 505 5.89 6.53 4.35
C TYR A 505 4.96 5.44 3.80
N ASN A 506 4.61 5.51 2.51
CA ASN A 506 3.61 4.67 1.87
C ASN A 506 3.99 4.38 0.40
N SER A 507 5.28 4.18 0.08
CA SER A 507 5.69 3.78 -1.27
C SER A 507 4.94 2.52 -1.73
N ASP A 508 4.61 2.48 -3.02
CA ASP A 508 4.07 1.28 -3.67
C ASP A 508 5.03 0.09 -3.61
N TRP A 509 6.34 0.31 -3.50
CA TRP A 509 7.32 -0.76 -3.30
C TRP A 509 7.15 -1.45 -1.94
N TYR A 510 6.81 -0.69 -0.89
CA TYR A 510 6.43 -1.31 0.39
C TYR A 510 5.12 -2.07 0.24
N SER A 511 4.11 -1.45 -0.38
CA SER A 511 2.78 -2.04 -0.56
C SER A 511 2.83 -3.36 -1.32
N GLN A 512 3.65 -3.46 -2.38
CA GLN A 512 3.83 -4.69 -3.14
C GLN A 512 4.36 -5.84 -2.28
N GLN A 513 5.38 -5.58 -1.46
CA GLN A 513 5.96 -6.59 -0.57
C GLN A 513 4.93 -7.07 0.47
N LEU A 514 4.18 -6.13 1.07
CA LEU A 514 3.12 -6.49 2.01
C LEU A 514 2.00 -7.28 1.32
N ASP A 515 1.69 -6.98 0.06
CA ASP A 515 0.70 -7.71 -0.73
C ASP A 515 1.14 -9.15 -1.02
N GLN A 516 2.41 -9.34 -1.41
CA GLN A 516 2.97 -10.66 -1.69
C GLN A 516 3.01 -11.54 -0.43
N VAL A 517 3.38 -10.95 0.71
CA VAL A 517 3.31 -11.63 2.02
C VAL A 517 1.86 -11.97 2.37
N LEU A 518 0.91 -11.05 2.18
CA LEU A 518 -0.52 -11.29 2.43
C LEU A 518 -1.01 -12.50 1.64
N ARG A 519 -0.83 -12.50 0.32
CA ARG A 519 -1.29 -13.60 -0.55
C ARG A 519 -0.68 -14.93 -0.16
N THR A 520 0.60 -14.95 0.15
CA THR A 520 1.32 -16.18 0.51
C THR A 520 0.87 -16.70 1.88
N MET A 521 0.69 -15.82 2.87
CA MET A 521 0.24 -16.18 4.21
C MET A 521 -1.12 -16.87 4.18
N PHE A 522 -2.06 -16.40 3.36
CA PHE A 522 -3.41 -16.99 3.27
C PHE A 522 -3.56 -18.04 2.17
N LYS A 523 -2.47 -18.38 1.44
CA LYS A 523 -2.49 -19.40 0.40
C LYS A 523 -2.89 -20.76 1.00
N GLY A 524 -3.80 -21.45 0.32
CA GLY A 524 -4.30 -22.77 0.75
C GLY A 524 -5.45 -22.72 1.76
N LEU A 525 -5.82 -21.54 2.27
CA LEU A 525 -7.05 -21.38 3.03
C LEU A 525 -8.25 -21.13 2.10
N ASN A 526 -9.45 -21.49 2.56
CA ASN A 526 -10.70 -21.20 1.88
C ASN A 526 -11.07 -19.70 2.02
N VAL A 527 -10.28 -18.84 1.37
CA VAL A 527 -10.46 -17.40 1.33
C VAL A 527 -10.52 -16.94 -0.12
N LEU A 528 -11.28 -15.87 -0.37
CA LEU A 528 -11.41 -15.27 -1.68
C LEU A 528 -10.61 -13.97 -1.72
N VAL A 529 -9.80 -13.75 -2.76
CA VAL A 529 -9.02 -12.52 -2.89
C VAL A 529 -9.68 -11.61 -3.92
N VAL A 530 -9.90 -10.35 -3.55
CA VAL A 530 -10.21 -9.28 -4.49
C VAL A 530 -8.91 -8.53 -4.75
N ASP A 531 -8.38 -8.69 -5.95
CA ASP A 531 -7.07 -8.20 -6.38
C ASP A 531 -7.08 -6.70 -6.70
N ALA A 532 -7.17 -5.91 -5.64
CA ALA A 532 -7.14 -4.46 -5.72
C ALA A 532 -5.85 -3.92 -6.37
N TRP A 533 -4.74 -4.67 -6.29
CA TRP A 533 -3.47 -4.28 -6.89
C TRP A 533 -3.58 -4.28 -8.41
N GLN A 534 -3.99 -5.41 -8.99
CA GLN A 534 -4.11 -5.52 -10.44
C GLN A 534 -5.26 -4.69 -10.99
N MET A 535 -6.39 -4.61 -10.26
CA MET A 535 -7.51 -3.76 -10.64
C MET A 535 -7.13 -2.27 -10.68
N THR A 536 -6.23 -1.80 -9.80
CA THR A 536 -5.77 -0.40 -9.85
C THR A 536 -4.70 -0.15 -10.89
N LEU A 537 -3.78 -1.10 -11.11
CA LEU A 537 -2.72 -0.96 -12.11
C LEU A 537 -3.23 -1.03 -13.55
N ALA A 538 -4.15 -1.95 -13.83
CA ALA A 538 -4.72 -2.10 -15.16
C ALA A 538 -5.64 -0.91 -15.54
N HIS A 539 -6.28 -0.26 -14.56
CA HIS A 539 -7.25 0.79 -14.87
C HIS A 539 -6.58 2.08 -15.36
N HIS A 540 -7.22 2.76 -16.32
CA HIS A 540 -6.74 4.03 -16.87
C HIS A 540 -6.82 5.22 -15.89
N LEU A 541 -7.46 5.08 -14.73
CA LEU A 541 -7.64 6.17 -13.77
C LEU A 541 -6.39 6.31 -12.89
N PRO A 542 -6.10 7.52 -12.35
CA PRO A 542 -4.90 7.73 -11.56
C PRO A 542 -4.79 6.82 -10.33
N HIS A 543 -3.57 6.36 -10.05
CA HIS A 543 -3.25 5.66 -8.81
C HIS A 543 -3.59 6.53 -7.60
N ALA A 544 -4.34 5.98 -6.63
CA ALA A 544 -4.71 6.68 -5.41
C ALA A 544 -4.90 5.68 -4.25
N LEU A 545 -4.43 6.04 -3.05
CA LEU A 545 -4.59 5.20 -1.86
C LEU A 545 -6.06 4.82 -1.64
N HIS A 546 -6.95 5.77 -1.93
CA HIS A 546 -8.39 5.58 -2.05
C HIS A 546 -8.78 5.66 -3.53
N PRO A 547 -8.86 4.53 -4.26
CA PRO A 547 -9.16 4.52 -5.69
C PRO A 547 -10.49 5.20 -6.03
N PRO A 548 -10.63 5.79 -7.22
CA PRO A 548 -11.89 6.41 -7.65
C PRO A 548 -13.08 5.43 -7.68
N PRO A 549 -14.34 5.93 -7.60
CA PRO A 549 -15.54 5.11 -7.53
C PRO A 549 -15.69 4.03 -8.62
N PRO A 550 -15.30 4.24 -9.90
CA PRO A 550 -15.37 3.18 -10.92
C PRO A 550 -14.56 1.93 -10.54
N ILE A 551 -13.35 2.11 -10.00
CA ILE A 551 -12.52 0.98 -9.55
C ILE A 551 -13.15 0.31 -8.33
N VAL A 552 -13.62 1.10 -7.35
CA VAL A 552 -14.27 0.57 -6.14
C VAL A 552 -15.52 -0.22 -6.50
N LYS A 553 -16.31 0.25 -7.47
CA LYS A 553 -17.48 -0.47 -7.99
C LYS A 553 -17.08 -1.85 -8.47
N GLN A 554 -16.02 -1.98 -9.26
CA GLN A 554 -15.57 -3.28 -9.75
C GLN A 554 -15.16 -4.21 -8.60
N MET A 555 -14.50 -3.69 -7.56
CA MET A 555 -14.16 -4.48 -6.37
C MET A 555 -15.41 -4.96 -5.62
N ILE A 556 -16.43 -4.10 -5.49
CA ILE A 556 -17.71 -4.42 -4.85
C ILE A 556 -18.52 -5.41 -5.69
N ASP A 557 -18.54 -5.27 -7.00
CA ASP A 557 -19.18 -6.20 -7.93
C ASP A 557 -18.55 -7.61 -7.78
N MET A 558 -17.23 -7.70 -7.59
CA MET A 558 -16.54 -8.96 -7.30
C MET A 558 -16.95 -9.52 -5.93
N LEU A 559 -16.95 -8.69 -4.88
CA LEU A 559 -17.42 -9.07 -3.54
C LEU A 559 -18.85 -9.63 -3.57
N LEU A 560 -19.78 -8.91 -4.19
CA LEU A 560 -21.19 -9.32 -4.27
C LEU A 560 -21.35 -10.57 -5.14
N SER A 561 -20.53 -10.73 -6.18
CA SER A 561 -20.51 -11.96 -6.98
C SER A 561 -20.12 -13.17 -6.12
N TYR A 562 -19.13 -13.03 -5.23
CA TYR A 562 -18.77 -14.08 -4.27
C TYR A 562 -19.85 -14.37 -3.23
N ILE A 563 -20.56 -13.33 -2.76
CA ILE A 563 -21.61 -13.49 -1.74
C ILE A 563 -22.82 -14.25 -2.28
N CYS A 564 -23.20 -14.03 -3.53
CA CYS A 564 -24.41 -14.60 -4.10
C CYS A 564 -24.20 -15.19 -5.51
N PRO A 565 -23.33 -16.20 -5.70
CA PRO A 565 -22.92 -16.69 -7.02
C PRO A 565 -24.12 -17.13 -7.89
N GLU A 566 -24.01 -17.02 -9.22
CA GLU A 566 -25.00 -17.61 -10.10
C GLU A 566 -25.00 -19.13 -9.94
N ARG A 567 -26.19 -19.72 -9.76
CA ARG A 567 -26.33 -21.17 -9.79
C ARG A 567 -26.00 -21.61 -11.22
N LYS A 568 -24.85 -22.27 -11.43
CA LYS A 568 -24.64 -23.05 -12.65
C LYS A 568 -25.80 -24.03 -12.72
N LYS A 569 -26.67 -23.90 -13.73
CA LYS A 569 -27.63 -24.97 -14.07
C LYS A 569 -26.75 -26.18 -14.35
N SER A 570 -26.75 -27.15 -13.44
CA SER A 570 -26.21 -28.47 -13.72
C SER A 570 -26.92 -28.94 -14.99
N GLN A 571 -26.17 -29.08 -16.07
CA GLN A 571 -26.61 -29.91 -17.20
C GLN A 571 -26.79 -31.31 -16.60
N LYS A 572 -28.04 -31.65 -16.31
CA LYS A 572 -28.46 -33.00 -15.96
C LYS A 572 -28.46 -33.85 -17.20
#